data_AF-W6HY45-F1
#
_entry.id   AF-W6HY45-F1
#
_cell.length_a   1.000
_cell.length_b   1.000
_cell.length_c   1.000
_cell.angle_alpha   90.00
_cell.angle_beta   90.00
_cell.angle_gamma   90.00
#
_symmetry.space_group_name_H-M   'P 1'
#
loop_
_entity.id
_entity.type
_entity.pdbx_description
1 polymer ?
#
loop_
_entity_poly.entity_id
_entity_poly.type
_entity_poly.pdbx_seq_one_letter_code
_entity_poly.pdbx_strand_id
1 'polypeptide(L)'
;MGEDEAQIRERLVSIECAYCGAEVRYVGEGRRPKFCSASCRSRAWELRRAASKLGRESPMPTVVREVVERVVERERSVPASVVPRVVGDWVPLLEQLERQVRDEPWSLVRSKDDFEELAEAVKGLYDAFSWRNPEPTNTTPPVHQQSAPGVQAGGTLSRQQRRALERQQRKHR
;
A
#
# COMPACT_ATOMS: atom_id res chain seq x y z
N MET A 1 22.88 15.67 -0.76
CA MET A 1 23.01 14.73 -1.89
C MET A 1 23.34 13.40 -1.27
N GLY A 2 22.33 12.56 -1.03
CA GLY A 2 22.55 11.21 -0.47
C GLY A 2 23.04 10.32 -1.60
N GLU A 3 24.17 9.65 -1.39
CA GLU A 3 24.73 8.72 -2.35
C GLU A 3 23.81 7.50 -2.44
N ASP A 4 23.27 7.25 -3.63
CA ASP A 4 22.61 5.99 -3.97
C ASP A 4 23.67 4.88 -3.88
N GLU A 5 23.81 4.27 -2.71
CA GLU A 5 24.76 3.20 -2.49
C GLU A 5 24.20 1.90 -3.11
N ALA A 6 24.50 1.68 -4.38
CA ALA A 6 24.10 0.46 -5.08
C ALA A 6 25.02 -0.68 -4.65
N GLN A 7 24.46 -1.72 -4.02
CA GLN A 7 25.19 -2.94 -3.74
C GLN A 7 25.27 -3.79 -5.03
N ILE A 8 26.48 -4.01 -5.53
CA ILE A 8 26.74 -4.88 -6.68
C ILE A 8 27.08 -6.28 -6.17
N ARG A 9 26.27 -7.28 -6.55
CA ARG A 9 26.55 -8.70 -6.30
C ARG A 9 26.79 -9.41 -7.63
N GLU A 10 27.92 -10.10 -7.76
CA GLU A 10 28.24 -10.89 -8.94
C GLU A 10 28.04 -12.38 -8.66
N ARG A 11 27.32 -13.07 -9.54
CA ARG A 11 27.04 -14.51 -9.46
C ARG A 11 27.36 -15.18 -10.79
N LEU A 12 28.18 -16.22 -10.77
CA LEU A 12 28.37 -17.09 -11.93
C LEU A 12 27.11 -17.95 -12.16
N VAL A 13 26.50 -17.86 -13.34
CA VAL A 13 25.23 -18.53 -13.66
C VAL A 13 25.43 -19.76 -14.53
N SER A 14 26.36 -19.69 -15.48
CA SER A 14 26.68 -20.83 -16.32
C SER A 14 28.13 -20.81 -16.79
N ILE A 15 28.62 -21.98 -17.15
CA ILE A 15 29.91 -22.16 -17.81
C ILE A 15 29.77 -23.09 -19.00
N GLU A 16 30.66 -23.00 -19.98
CA GLU A 16 30.72 -23.98 -21.05
C GLU A 16 31.48 -25.24 -20.61
N CYS A 17 30.97 -26.42 -20.98
CA CYS A 17 31.65 -27.68 -20.72
C CYS A 17 32.99 -27.72 -21.46
N ALA A 18 34.09 -27.93 -20.73
CA ALA A 18 35.42 -27.91 -21.34
C ALA A 18 35.61 -28.96 -22.46
N TYR A 19 34.79 -30.03 -22.49
CA TYR A 19 34.89 -31.09 -23.49
C TYR A 19 34.00 -30.88 -24.71
N CYS A 20 32.70 -30.64 -24.49
CA CYS A 20 31.71 -30.60 -25.57
C CYS A 20 31.14 -29.20 -25.84
N GLY A 21 31.55 -28.17 -25.08
CA GLY A 21 31.04 -26.80 -25.20
C GLY A 21 29.61 -26.59 -24.68
N ALA A 22 28.91 -27.65 -24.24
CA ALA A 22 27.54 -27.54 -23.74
C ALA A 22 27.46 -26.66 -22.49
N GLU A 23 26.41 -25.84 -22.39
CA GLU A 23 26.15 -24.99 -21.23
C GLU A 23 25.94 -25.84 -19.96
N VAL A 24 26.65 -25.48 -18.88
CA VAL A 24 26.55 -26.06 -17.54
C VAL A 24 26.03 -24.98 -16.61
N ARG A 25 24.74 -25.06 -16.27
CA ARG A 25 24.12 -24.13 -15.30
C ARG A 25 24.59 -24.44 -13.90
N TYR A 26 24.95 -23.39 -13.16
CA TYR A 26 25.44 -23.47 -11.80
C TYR A 26 24.43 -22.85 -10.83
N VAL A 27 23.82 -23.69 -10.01
CA VAL A 27 22.86 -23.28 -8.98
C VAL A 27 23.34 -23.84 -7.64
N GLY A 28 24.11 -23.06 -6.90
CA GLY A 28 24.56 -23.44 -5.55
C GLY A 28 25.81 -22.70 -5.09
N GLU A 29 26.25 -23.05 -3.88
CA GLU A 29 27.50 -22.60 -3.27
C GLU A 29 28.44 -23.81 -3.15
N GLY A 30 29.64 -23.73 -3.71
CA GLY A 30 30.59 -24.85 -3.71
C GLY A 30 31.51 -24.93 -4.92
N ARG A 31 32.15 -26.09 -5.12
CA ARG A 31 33.12 -26.27 -6.21
C ARG A 31 32.43 -26.27 -7.57
N ARG A 32 32.77 -25.28 -8.40
CA ARG A 32 32.24 -25.08 -9.75
C ARG A 32 32.56 -26.30 -10.66
N PRO A 33 31.56 -26.91 -11.31
CA PRO A 33 31.76 -28.12 -12.12
C PRO A 33 32.25 -27.78 -13.53
N LYS A 34 33.47 -28.18 -13.92
CA LYS A 34 34.06 -27.90 -15.26
C LYS A 34 33.45 -28.68 -16.45
N PHE A 35 32.59 -29.67 -16.18
CA PHE A 35 32.04 -30.57 -17.20
C PHE A 35 30.54 -30.78 -16.95
N CYS A 36 29.77 -30.93 -18.02
CA CYS A 36 28.33 -31.19 -17.94
C CYS A 36 27.99 -32.58 -17.38
N SER A 37 28.93 -33.54 -17.42
CA SER A 37 28.70 -34.89 -16.92
C SER A 37 30.00 -35.62 -16.56
N ALA A 38 29.88 -36.70 -15.78
CA ALA A 38 31.00 -37.61 -15.48
C ALA A 38 31.58 -38.23 -16.76
N SER A 39 30.74 -38.54 -17.75
CA SER A 39 31.19 -39.08 -19.04
C SER A 39 32.08 -38.10 -19.81
N CYS A 40 31.73 -36.81 -19.85
CA CYS A 40 32.56 -35.78 -20.46
C CYS A 40 33.89 -35.60 -19.72
N ARG A 41 33.88 -35.75 -18.39
CA ARG A 41 35.10 -35.72 -17.57
C ARG A 41 36.03 -36.88 -17.91
N SER A 42 35.50 -38.10 -18.02
CA SER A 42 36.29 -39.30 -18.36
C SER A 42 36.86 -39.20 -19.77
N ARG A 43 36.05 -38.84 -20.77
CA ARG A 43 36.53 -38.65 -22.16
C ARG A 43 37.60 -37.57 -22.26
N ALA A 44 37.43 -36.45 -21.55
CA ALA A 44 38.46 -35.41 -21.50
C ALA A 44 39.76 -35.90 -20.86
N TRP A 45 39.68 -36.74 -19.83
CA TRP A 45 40.87 -37.36 -19.21
C TRP A 45 41.58 -38.32 -20.18
N GLU A 46 40.82 -39.16 -20.88
CA GLU A 46 41.36 -40.09 -21.88
C GLU A 46 42.06 -39.35 -23.03
N LEU A 47 41.44 -38.29 -23.56
CA LEU A 47 42.05 -37.46 -24.61
C LEU A 47 43.35 -36.81 -24.14
N ARG A 48 43.38 -36.24 -22.92
CA ARG A 48 44.62 -35.67 -22.37
C ARG A 48 45.69 -36.74 -22.21
N ARG A 49 45.34 -37.91 -21.68
CA ARG A 49 46.27 -39.03 -21.49
C ARG A 49 46.81 -39.53 -22.83
N ALA A 50 45.98 -39.60 -23.87
CA ALA A 50 46.39 -39.97 -25.22
C ALA A 50 47.34 -38.92 -25.81
N ALA A 51 47.03 -37.63 -25.68
CA ALA A 51 47.88 -36.53 -26.13
C ALA A 51 49.26 -36.56 -25.44
N SER A 52 49.29 -36.73 -24.11
CA SER A 52 50.54 -36.84 -23.35
C SER A 52 51.39 -38.05 -23.78
N LYS A 53 50.77 -39.21 -24.04
CA LYS A 53 51.49 -40.39 -24.54
C LYS A 53 52.08 -40.19 -25.93
N LEU A 54 51.43 -39.38 -26.77
CA LEU A 54 51.87 -39.06 -28.12
C LEU A 54 52.81 -37.84 -28.18
N GLY A 55 53.16 -37.25 -27.03
CA GLY A 55 53.95 -36.01 -26.97
C GLY A 55 53.26 -34.80 -27.62
N ARG A 56 51.93 -34.83 -27.75
CA ARG A 56 51.13 -33.77 -28.38
C ARG A 56 50.53 -32.84 -27.32
N GLU A 57 50.29 -31.60 -27.73
CA GLU A 57 49.55 -30.63 -26.92
C GLU A 57 48.11 -31.11 -26.68
N SER A 58 47.57 -30.76 -25.51
CA SER A 58 46.22 -31.16 -25.12
C SER A 58 45.19 -30.51 -26.04
N PRO A 59 44.30 -31.30 -26.70
CA PRO A 59 43.28 -30.76 -27.60
C PRO A 59 42.13 -30.02 -26.89
N MET A 60 42.19 -29.94 -25.56
CA MET A 60 41.14 -29.33 -24.74
C MET A 60 41.39 -27.83 -24.57
N PRO A 61 40.37 -26.97 -24.74
CA PRO A 61 40.52 -25.54 -24.50
C PRO A 61 40.90 -25.28 -23.04
N THR A 62 41.95 -24.48 -22.84
CA THR A 62 42.39 -24.02 -21.51
C THR A 62 41.36 -23.06 -20.89
N VAL A 63 40.59 -22.36 -21.73
CA VAL A 63 39.62 -21.34 -21.33
C VAL A 63 38.21 -21.92 -21.33
N VAL A 64 37.61 -22.02 -20.15
CA VAL A 64 36.18 -22.25 -19.99
C VAL A 64 35.49 -20.89 -20.05
N ARG A 65 34.51 -20.71 -20.95
CA ARG A 65 33.73 -19.47 -20.99
C ARG A 65 32.79 -19.45 -19.80
N GLU A 66 32.90 -18.41 -18.98
CA GLU A 66 32.12 -18.18 -17.77
C GLU A 66 31.12 -17.05 -18.01
N VAL A 67 29.84 -17.30 -17.72
CA VAL A 67 28.78 -16.30 -17.76
C VAL A 67 28.48 -15.86 -16.33
N VAL A 68 28.74 -14.59 -16.04
CA VAL A 68 28.50 -13.96 -14.74
C VAL A 68 27.30 -13.03 -14.84
N GLU A 69 26.29 -13.28 -14.04
CA GLU A 69 25.16 -12.37 -13.81
C GLU A 69 25.56 -11.35 -12.76
N ARG A 70 25.39 -10.08 -13.10
CA ARG A 70 25.60 -8.94 -12.20
C ARG A 70 24.23 -8.48 -11.72
N VAL A 71 23.94 -8.70 -10.44
CA VAL A 71 22.75 -8.18 -9.79
C VAL A 71 23.10 -6.84 -9.14
N VAL A 72 22.41 -5.79 -9.57
CA VAL A 72 22.53 -4.45 -8.97
C VAL A 72 21.32 -4.25 -8.07
N GLU A 73 21.51 -4.43 -6.76
CA GLU A 73 20.48 -4.12 -5.77
C GLU A 73 20.56 -2.60 -5.51
N ARG A 74 19.55 -1.87 -5.99
CA ARG A 74 19.42 -0.42 -5.73
C ARG A 74 18.44 -0.23 -4.59
N GLU A 75 18.94 0.25 -3.46
CA GLU A 75 18.10 0.65 -2.36
C GLU A 75 17.30 1.88 -2.78
N ARG A 76 16.00 1.70 -3.08
CA ARG A 76 15.10 2.81 -3.35
C ARG A 76 14.82 3.47 -2.01
N SER A 77 15.34 4.68 -1.81
CA SER A 77 14.97 5.52 -0.67
C SER A 77 13.46 5.74 -0.70
N VAL A 78 12.72 5.07 0.18
CA VAL A 78 11.32 5.39 0.44
C VAL A 78 11.32 6.78 1.08
N PRO A 79 10.64 7.80 0.53
CA PRO A 79 10.62 9.10 1.18
C PRO A 79 10.09 8.91 2.60
N ALA A 80 10.84 9.41 3.59
CA ALA A 80 10.42 9.41 4.97
C ALA A 80 8.98 9.96 5.05
N SER A 81 8.11 9.32 5.84
CA SER A 81 6.75 9.80 6.02
C SER A 81 6.81 11.27 6.44
N VAL A 82 6.35 12.16 5.56
CA VAL A 82 6.34 13.60 5.83
C VAL A 82 5.25 13.80 6.87
N VAL A 83 5.64 13.87 8.14
CA VAL A 83 4.72 14.24 9.22
C VAL A 83 4.38 15.72 9.02
N PRO A 84 3.14 16.08 8.65
CA PRO A 84 2.80 17.46 8.34
C PRO A 84 2.84 18.30 9.62
N ARG A 85 3.50 19.45 9.59
CA ARG A 85 3.76 20.25 10.81
C ARG A 85 2.91 21.51 10.91
N VAL A 86 2.51 22.06 9.77
CA VAL A 86 1.67 23.26 9.70
C VAL A 86 0.37 22.99 8.95
N VAL A 87 -0.66 23.78 9.20
CA VAL A 87 -2.00 23.62 8.58
C VAL A 87 -1.91 23.55 7.05
N GLY A 88 -1.02 24.35 6.44
CA GLY A 88 -0.80 24.33 4.99
C GLY A 88 -0.32 22.99 4.43
N ASP A 89 0.38 22.17 5.22
CA ASP A 89 0.81 20.83 4.82
C ASP A 89 -0.34 19.82 4.88
N TRP A 90 -1.30 20.05 5.78
CA TRP A 90 -2.45 19.17 5.99
C TRP A 90 -3.53 19.33 4.92
N VAL A 91 -3.75 20.55 4.41
CA VAL A 91 -4.82 20.82 3.43
C VAL A 91 -4.73 19.93 2.19
N PRO A 92 -3.58 19.84 1.48
CA PRO A 92 -3.49 18.98 0.30
C PRO A 92 -3.68 17.49 0.59
N LEU A 93 -3.24 17.03 1.78
CA LEU A 93 -3.37 15.64 2.20
C LEU A 93 -4.83 15.28 2.52
N LEU A 94 -5.58 16.20 3.15
CA LEU A 94 -7.00 16.02 3.41
C LEU A 94 -7.83 16.03 2.12
N GLU A 95 -7.50 16.91 1.16
CA GLU A 95 -8.13 16.90 -0.17
C GLU A 95 -7.82 15.60 -0.94
N GLN A 96 -6.60 15.08 -0.79
CA GLN A 96 -6.23 13.80 -1.39
C GLN A 96 -7.00 12.64 -0.74
N LEU A 97 -7.13 12.63 0.58
CA LEU A 97 -7.92 11.65 1.32
C LEU A 97 -9.40 11.71 0.90
N GLU A 98 -9.97 12.91 0.76
CA GLU A 98 -11.35 13.11 0.28
C GLU A 98 -11.56 12.48 -1.10
N ARG A 99 -10.65 12.74 -2.05
CA ARG A 99 -10.68 12.13 -3.38
C ARG A 99 -10.59 10.60 -3.31
N GLN A 100 -9.68 10.08 -2.50
CA GLN A 100 -9.53 8.62 -2.33
C GLN A 100 -10.78 7.97 -1.77
N VAL A 101 -11.42 8.57 -0.76
CA VAL A 101 -12.67 8.06 -0.19
C VAL A 101 -13.82 8.13 -1.20
N ARG A 102 -13.87 9.18 -2.03
CA ARG A 102 -14.93 9.36 -3.03
C ARG A 102 -14.78 8.43 -4.24
N ASP A 103 -13.58 8.37 -4.80
CA ASP A 103 -13.34 7.82 -6.14
C ASP A 103 -12.81 6.38 -6.07
N GLU A 104 -12.02 6.05 -5.04
CA GLU A 104 -11.40 4.73 -4.87
C GLU A 104 -11.48 4.25 -3.41
N PRO A 105 -12.68 4.14 -2.83
CA PRO A 105 -12.84 3.84 -1.41
C PRO A 105 -12.11 2.55 -1.01
N TRP A 106 -12.17 1.49 -1.84
CA TRP A 106 -11.50 0.21 -1.59
C TRP A 106 -9.97 0.28 -1.56
N SER A 107 -9.34 1.36 -2.03
CA SER A 107 -7.88 1.53 -1.99
C SER A 107 -7.34 1.79 -0.58
N LEU A 108 -8.20 2.33 0.30
CA LEU A 108 -7.84 2.68 1.68
C LEU A 108 -8.09 1.54 2.67
N VAL A 109 -8.75 0.47 2.23
CA VAL A 109 -9.46 -0.44 3.12
C VAL A 109 -9.08 -1.90 2.87
N ARG A 110 -8.66 -2.57 3.94
CA ARG A 110 -8.41 -4.01 4.04
C ARG A 110 -9.63 -4.76 4.57
N SER A 111 -10.48 -4.11 5.35
CA SER A 111 -11.68 -4.70 5.96
C SER A 111 -12.84 -3.70 6.05
N LYS A 112 -14.08 -4.18 6.10
CA LYS A 112 -15.27 -3.29 6.18
C LYS A 112 -15.20 -2.31 7.36
N ASP A 113 -14.56 -2.72 8.45
CA ASP A 113 -14.48 -1.96 9.69
C ASP A 113 -13.51 -0.75 9.57
N ASP A 114 -12.58 -0.78 8.61
CA ASP A 114 -11.58 0.28 8.41
C ASP A 114 -12.23 1.63 8.03
N PHE A 115 -13.39 1.60 7.35
CA PHE A 115 -14.13 2.83 7.04
C PHE A 115 -14.80 3.43 8.28
N GLU A 116 -15.28 2.59 9.19
CA GLU A 116 -15.91 3.02 10.42
C GLU A 116 -14.86 3.67 11.33
N GLU A 117 -13.68 3.03 11.46
CA GLU A 117 -12.53 3.59 12.18
C GLU A 117 -12.07 4.94 11.58
N LEU A 118 -11.98 5.05 10.25
CA LEU A 118 -11.63 6.30 9.58
C LEU A 118 -12.66 7.41 9.85
N ALA A 119 -13.95 7.08 9.77
CA ALA A 119 -15.02 8.03 10.01
C ALA A 119 -15.02 8.54 11.46
N GLU A 120 -14.81 7.65 12.43
CA GLU A 120 -14.68 8.03 13.84
C GLU A 120 -13.47 8.95 14.09
N ALA A 121 -12.32 8.66 13.47
CA ALA A 121 -11.13 9.48 13.59
C ALA A 121 -11.32 10.90 13.03
N VAL A 122 -11.93 11.01 11.84
CA VAL A 122 -12.24 12.32 11.22
C VAL A 122 -13.25 13.09 12.05
N LYS A 123 -14.28 12.42 12.60
CA LYS A 123 -15.25 13.04 13.50
C LYS A 123 -14.59 13.55 14.78
N GLY A 124 -13.72 12.75 15.40
CA GLY A 124 -12.96 13.17 16.58
C GLY A 124 -12.08 14.39 16.30
N LEU A 125 -11.47 14.47 15.12
CA LEU A 125 -10.72 15.65 14.67
C LEU A 125 -11.63 16.88 14.50
N TYR A 126 -12.80 16.72 13.88
CA TYR A 126 -13.78 17.81 13.73
C TYR A 126 -14.27 18.32 15.09
N ASP A 127 -14.62 17.41 15.99
CA ASP A 127 -15.04 17.74 17.36
C ASP A 127 -13.92 18.46 18.12
N ALA A 128 -12.65 18.07 17.88
CA ALA A 128 -11.47 18.75 18.40
C ALA A 128 -11.29 20.20 17.87
N PHE A 129 -11.81 20.52 16.68
CA PHE A 129 -11.84 21.89 16.19
C PHE A 129 -13.07 22.66 16.69
N SER A 130 -14.22 22.00 16.78
CA SER A 130 -15.48 22.64 17.15
C SER A 130 -15.53 23.07 18.62
N TRP A 131 -14.84 22.39 19.54
CA TRP A 131 -14.75 22.86 20.94
C TRP A 131 -13.96 24.17 21.07
N ARG A 132 -13.03 24.46 20.15
CA ARG A 132 -12.23 25.71 20.17
C ARG A 132 -12.96 26.90 19.58
N ASN A 133 -14.00 26.66 18.78
CA ASN A 133 -14.81 27.70 18.20
C ASN A 133 -16.26 27.38 18.53
N PRO A 134 -16.73 27.66 19.76
CA PRO A 134 -18.16 27.67 19.98
C PRO A 134 -18.74 28.65 18.95
N GLU A 135 -19.68 28.19 18.13
CA GLU A 135 -20.47 29.11 17.31
C GLU A 135 -20.87 30.28 18.21
N PRO A 136 -20.77 31.55 17.75
CA PRO A 136 -21.38 32.63 18.49
C PRO A 136 -22.84 32.22 18.63
N THR A 137 -23.23 31.82 19.83
CA THR A 137 -24.62 31.61 20.14
C THR A 137 -25.24 32.96 19.84
N ASN A 138 -25.99 33.05 18.74
CA ASN A 138 -26.92 34.13 18.52
C ASN A 138 -28.00 33.96 19.58
N THR A 139 -27.62 34.23 20.84
CA THR A 139 -28.49 34.62 21.92
C THR A 139 -28.96 36.03 21.55
N THR A 140 -29.84 36.07 20.56
CA THR A 140 -30.74 37.19 20.42
C THR A 140 -31.67 37.08 21.63
N PRO A 141 -31.67 38.05 22.56
CA PRO A 141 -32.70 38.07 23.60
C PRO A 141 -34.08 38.09 22.91
N PRO A 142 -35.11 37.44 23.46
CA PRO A 142 -36.41 37.41 22.82
C PRO A 142 -36.94 38.84 22.73
N VAL A 143 -36.88 39.41 21.53
CA VAL A 143 -37.65 40.58 21.16
C VAL A 143 -39.10 40.17 21.31
N HIS A 144 -39.78 40.79 22.28
CA HIS A 144 -41.24 40.77 22.38
C HIS A 144 -41.81 41.30 21.06
N GLN A 145 -42.17 40.39 20.16
CA GLN A 145 -43.09 40.69 19.06
C GLN A 145 -44.48 40.26 19.49
N GLN A 146 -45.21 41.21 20.05
CA GLN A 146 -46.66 41.14 20.09
C GLN A 146 -47.16 41.22 18.64
N SER A 147 -47.65 40.10 18.12
CA SER A 147 -48.48 40.07 16.92
C SER A 147 -49.76 39.31 17.23
N ALA A 148 -50.87 40.03 17.14
CA ALA A 148 -52.25 39.56 17.28
C ALA A 148 -52.63 38.57 16.15
N PRO A 149 -53.77 37.87 16.26
CA PRO A 149 -53.93 36.50 15.75
C PRO A 149 -54.32 36.46 14.26
N GLY A 150 -53.46 35.86 13.45
CA GLY A 150 -53.76 35.41 12.10
C GLY A 150 -54.20 33.96 12.09
N VAL A 151 -55.46 33.75 11.78
CA VAL A 151 -56.16 32.49 11.54
C VAL A 151 -55.30 31.47 10.77
N GLN A 152 -55.03 30.31 11.38
CA GLN A 152 -54.74 29.07 10.64
C GLN A 152 -55.57 27.92 11.19
N ALA A 153 -56.60 27.59 10.40
CA ALA A 153 -57.31 26.33 10.45
C ALA A 153 -56.36 25.17 10.10
N GLY A 154 -56.53 24.03 10.77
CA GLY A 154 -55.90 22.76 10.35
C GLY A 154 -55.08 22.00 11.41
N GLY A 155 -55.39 22.13 12.70
CA GLY A 155 -54.79 21.28 13.74
C GLY A 155 -55.67 20.05 14.04
N THR A 156 -55.24 18.85 13.70
CA THR A 156 -55.85 17.61 14.21
C THR A 156 -55.81 17.60 15.74
N LEU A 157 -56.98 17.61 16.39
CA LEU A 157 -57.11 17.61 17.85
C LEU A 157 -56.34 16.43 18.47
N SER A 158 -55.52 16.74 19.48
CA SER A 158 -54.85 15.74 20.32
C SER A 158 -55.87 14.81 20.98
N ARG A 159 -55.50 13.55 21.24
CA ARG A 159 -56.35 12.56 21.93
C ARG A 159 -56.88 13.09 23.27
N GLN A 160 -56.11 13.92 23.97
CA GLN A 160 -56.55 14.53 25.23
C GLN A 160 -57.64 15.58 25.01
N GLN A 161 -57.54 16.38 23.94
CA GLN A 161 -58.54 17.40 23.59
C GLN A 161 -59.87 16.77 23.14
N ARG A 162 -59.84 15.65 22.40
CA ARG A 162 -61.06 14.89 22.07
C ARG A 162 -61.79 14.37 23.31
N ARG A 163 -61.05 13.80 24.26
CA ARG A 163 -61.64 13.31 25.53
C ARG A 163 -62.21 14.43 26.39
N ALA A 164 -61.64 15.63 26.33
CA ALA A 164 -62.16 16.80 27.03
C ALA A 164 -63.48 17.29 26.42
N LEU A 165 -63.57 17.33 25.09
CA LEU A 165 -64.79 17.70 24.37
C LEU A 165 -65.94 16.72 24.62
N GLU A 166 -65.67 15.41 24.60
CA GLU A 166 -66.70 14.39 24.91
C GLU A 166 -67.29 14.53 26.32
N ARG A 167 -66.46 14.91 27.30
CA ARG A 167 -66.92 15.17 28.67
C ARG A 167 -67.80 16.41 28.76
N GLN A 168 -67.51 17.45 27.99
CA GLN A 168 -68.35 18.65 27.96
C GLN A 168 -69.69 18.40 27.26
N GLN A 169 -69.72 17.66 26.16
CA GLN A 169 -70.96 17.33 25.46
C GLN A 169 -71.91 16.48 26.32
N ARG A 170 -71.38 15.59 27.17
CA ARG A 170 -72.19 14.82 28.13
C ARG A 170 -72.75 15.64 29.30
N LYS A 171 -72.21 16.84 29.58
CA LYS A 171 -72.72 17.72 30.65
C LYS A 171 -73.83 18.65 30.17
N HIS A 172 -73.96 18.87 28.87
CA HIS A 172 -74.96 19.77 28.27
C HIS A 172 -76.13 19.04 27.61
N ARG A 173 -76.29 17.74 27.86
CA ARG A 173 -77.40 16.91 27.42
C ARG A 173 -78.11 16.34 28.64
#